data_AF-A0A7I7WVQ1-F1
#
_entry.id   AF-A0A7I7WVQ1-F1
#
_cell.length_a   1.000
_cell.length_b   1.000
_cell.length_c   1.000
_cell.angle_alpha   90.00
_cell.angle_beta   90.00
_cell.angle_gamma   90.00
#
_symmetry.space_group_name_H-M   'P 1'
#
loop_
_entity.id
_entity.type
_entity.pdbx_description
1 polymer ?
#
loop_
_entity_poly.entity_id
_entity_poly.type
_entity_poly.pdbx_seq_one_letter_code
_entity_poly.pdbx_strand_id
1 'polypeptide(L)'
;MPEELGAHADAARGREDVLARRLQTSAQADRAFAATVHGATQVALQSRKRLDSIEAELRAVLAHPRALALDTPAGARQFQRFLAAKSHDIHQVIADTAADSHARAQAVRSVGGGYATEDRQRPSIQAVDHSFKQAPATDDERRRNQAAAFREVFGRDPISRSDWTTAAALDAHTYNPDFRGANSEVRVARIEPVPGQGVVRASQWIEQPWVQRLLARDAGNGRSATKDFDPEDTKVTTYIDYDNGIVVMRQNPSVELNPDGSVRQVKVGVPQGSVAQAADGSVRIKYDAGNPLAPGTLTDPRGLLGDHRLSVNGDLVFTPGPGGVHVDGTRSDYPSLEIYQDLPGGARTVLIDPAQSGRSHAPMLNLPFHHDIGVGGKAFAPFDHGGSWNPRFDVRTPIPATDFGPTTAPPSASSAPGRPGGVPA
;
A
#
# COMPACT_ATOMS: atom_id res chain seq x y z
N MET A 1 19.97 1.94 -64.78
CA MET A 1 21.07 2.35 -63.87
C MET A 1 21.02 3.80 -63.37
N PRO A 2 20.35 4.79 -64.01
CA PRO A 2 20.12 6.12 -63.39
C PRO A 2 18.94 6.14 -62.39
N GLU A 3 17.89 5.35 -62.65
CA GLU A 3 16.65 5.33 -61.85
C GLU A 3 16.86 4.74 -60.44
N GLU A 4 17.74 3.74 -60.29
CA GLU A 4 18.07 3.13 -59.00
C GLU A 4 18.85 4.10 -58.08
N LEU A 5 19.69 4.97 -58.64
CA LEU A 5 20.42 6.00 -57.89
C LEU A 5 19.49 7.11 -57.37
N GLY A 6 18.42 7.45 -58.11
CA GLY A 6 17.39 8.40 -57.67
C GLY A 6 16.58 7.89 -56.49
N ALA A 7 16.18 6.61 -56.52
CA ALA A 7 15.43 5.96 -55.44
C ALA A 7 16.19 5.94 -54.11
N HIS A 8 17.51 5.74 -54.13
CA HIS A 8 18.33 5.79 -52.93
C HIS A 8 18.50 7.21 -52.36
N ALA A 9 18.61 8.22 -53.22
CA ALA A 9 18.69 9.63 -52.80
C ALA A 9 17.37 10.12 -52.18
N ASP A 10 16.23 9.71 -52.74
CA ASP A 10 14.92 10.05 -52.20
C ASP A 10 14.64 9.30 -50.88
N ALA A 11 15.08 8.04 -50.77
CA ALA A 11 15.03 7.29 -49.49
C ALA A 11 15.92 7.92 -48.40
N ALA A 12 17.07 8.48 -48.76
CA ALA A 12 17.94 9.21 -47.83
C ALA A 12 17.28 10.49 -47.33
N ARG A 13 16.73 11.33 -48.23
CA ARG A 13 15.99 12.55 -47.85
C ARG A 13 14.77 12.23 -46.97
N GLY A 14 14.03 11.15 -47.29
CA GLY A 14 12.91 10.70 -46.47
C GLY A 14 13.33 10.32 -45.03
N ARG A 15 14.51 9.71 -44.86
CA ARG A 15 15.07 9.40 -43.53
C ARG A 15 15.56 10.65 -42.80
N GLU A 16 16.19 11.59 -43.50
CA GLU A 16 16.62 12.88 -42.94
C GLU A 16 15.41 13.70 -42.43
N ASP A 17 14.31 13.75 -43.17
CA ASP A 17 13.08 14.43 -42.74
C ASP A 17 12.45 13.77 -41.51
N VAL A 18 12.47 12.44 -41.44
CA VAL A 18 12.01 11.71 -40.25
C VAL A 18 12.90 12.02 -39.04
N LEU A 19 14.22 12.07 -39.22
CA LEU A 19 15.17 12.40 -38.16
C LEU A 19 15.01 13.86 -37.68
N ALA A 20 14.86 14.81 -38.61
CA ALA A 20 14.64 16.22 -38.30
C ALA A 20 13.35 16.41 -37.49
N ARG A 21 12.25 15.74 -37.88
CA ARG A 21 11.00 15.74 -37.11
C ARG A 21 11.17 15.15 -35.72
N ARG A 22 11.89 14.03 -35.58
CA ARG A 22 12.17 13.39 -34.27
C ARG A 22 12.96 14.33 -33.35
N LEU A 23 14.00 14.97 -33.87
CA LEU A 23 14.82 15.93 -33.11
C LEU A 23 13.99 17.13 -32.65
N GLN A 24 13.13 17.67 -33.52
CA GLN A 24 12.23 18.76 -33.17
C GLN A 24 11.25 18.38 -32.06
N THR A 25 10.63 17.20 -32.15
CA THR A 25 9.73 16.66 -31.11
C THR A 25 10.44 16.46 -29.78
N SER A 26 11.65 15.89 -29.80
CA SER A 26 12.48 15.72 -28.59
C SER A 26 12.83 17.06 -27.95
N ALA A 27 13.27 18.04 -28.75
CA ALA A 27 13.63 19.37 -28.24
C ALA A 27 12.42 20.15 -27.68
N GLN A 28 11.21 19.86 -28.16
CA GLN A 28 9.98 20.41 -27.59
C GLN A 28 9.61 19.71 -26.28
N ALA A 29 9.76 18.38 -26.21
CA ALA A 29 9.55 17.60 -25.00
C ALA A 29 10.51 18.03 -23.88
N ASP A 30 11.80 18.20 -24.19
CA ASP A 30 12.82 18.64 -23.22
C ASP A 30 12.50 20.01 -22.62
N ARG A 31 12.05 20.96 -23.44
CA ARG A 31 11.64 22.30 -22.97
C ARG A 31 10.41 22.24 -22.06
N ALA A 32 9.40 21.44 -22.43
CA ALA A 32 8.20 21.24 -21.62
C ALA A 32 8.52 20.57 -20.28
N PHE A 33 9.42 19.58 -20.30
CA PHE A 33 9.91 18.91 -19.10
C PHE A 33 10.64 19.89 -18.16
N ALA A 34 11.62 20.63 -18.69
CA ALA A 34 12.40 21.60 -17.91
C ALA A 34 11.52 22.69 -17.28
N ALA A 35 10.55 23.23 -18.04
CA ALA A 35 9.59 24.20 -17.53
C ALA A 35 8.72 23.63 -16.40
N THR A 36 8.29 22.37 -16.54
CA THR A 36 7.45 21.70 -15.55
C THR A 36 8.20 21.47 -14.23
N VAL A 37 9.46 21.01 -14.31
CA VAL A 37 10.34 20.81 -13.14
C VAL A 37 10.69 22.13 -12.47
N HIS A 38 10.97 23.18 -13.24
CA HIS A 38 11.25 24.50 -12.69
C HIS A 38 10.04 25.04 -11.92
N GLY A 39 8.83 24.95 -12.50
CA GLY A 39 7.60 25.35 -11.84
C GLY A 39 7.31 24.55 -10.56
N ALA A 40 7.53 23.23 -10.58
CA ALA A 40 7.38 22.39 -9.39
C ALA A 40 8.32 22.84 -8.25
N THR A 41 9.56 23.19 -8.60
CA THR A 41 10.57 23.67 -7.64
C THR A 41 10.14 25.01 -7.03
N GLN A 42 9.62 25.92 -7.85
CA GLN A 42 9.12 27.21 -7.37
C GLN A 42 7.95 27.05 -6.38
N VAL A 43 6.97 26.20 -6.69
CA VAL A 43 5.83 25.93 -5.81
C VAL A 43 6.28 25.28 -4.50
N ALA A 44 7.23 24.35 -4.54
CA ALA A 44 7.79 23.75 -3.34
C ALA A 44 8.50 24.79 -2.44
N LEU A 45 9.28 25.70 -3.05
CA LEU A 45 9.95 26.79 -2.31
C LEU A 45 8.95 27.79 -1.70
N GLN A 46 7.89 28.14 -2.43
CA GLN A 46 6.83 29.02 -1.91
C GLN A 46 6.07 28.36 -0.76
N SER A 47 5.76 27.07 -0.87
CA SER A 47 5.04 26.32 0.15
C SER A 47 5.88 26.17 1.41
N ARG A 48 7.19 25.95 1.28
CA ARG A 48 8.12 26.00 2.42
C ARG A 48 8.09 27.38 3.10
N LYS A 49 8.15 28.48 2.36
CA LYS A 49 8.06 29.83 2.93
C LYS A 49 6.73 30.06 3.67
N ARG A 50 5.62 29.52 3.18
CA ARG A 50 4.30 29.58 3.86
C ARG A 50 4.34 28.82 5.18
N LEU A 51 4.92 27.62 5.21
CA LEU A 51 5.10 26.84 6.45
C LEU A 51 6.03 27.54 7.45
N ASP A 52 7.14 28.13 6.98
CA ASP A 52 8.06 28.90 7.82
C ASP A 52 7.34 30.12 8.44
N SER A 53 6.44 30.78 7.71
CA SER A 53 5.61 31.87 8.25
C SER A 53 4.66 31.39 9.33
N ILE A 54 3.98 30.26 9.12
CA ILE A 54 3.08 29.67 10.12
C ILE A 54 3.86 29.30 11.38
N GLU A 55 5.06 28.74 11.23
CA GLU A 55 5.94 28.44 12.36
C GLU A 55 6.35 29.73 13.11
N ALA A 56 6.72 30.78 12.39
CA ALA A 56 7.08 32.07 12.99
C ALA A 56 5.91 32.68 13.79
N GLU A 57 4.69 32.61 13.26
CA GLU A 57 3.48 33.05 13.95
C GLU A 57 3.20 32.24 15.22
N LEU A 58 3.33 30.91 15.16
CA LEU A 58 3.22 30.04 16.33
C LEU A 58 4.25 30.41 17.40
N ARG A 59 5.51 30.59 17.02
CA ARG A 59 6.59 31.00 17.95
C ARG A 59 6.33 32.37 18.56
N ALA A 60 5.86 33.34 17.79
CA ALA A 60 5.56 34.68 18.28
C ALA A 60 4.45 34.68 19.34
N VAL A 61 3.42 33.85 19.14
CA VAL A 61 2.33 33.66 20.10
C VAL A 61 2.82 32.96 21.36
N LEU A 62 3.62 31.89 21.22
CA LEU A 62 4.19 31.15 22.36
C LEU A 62 5.19 31.99 23.17
N ALA A 63 5.87 32.96 22.55
CA ALA A 63 6.79 33.86 23.23
C ALA A 63 6.08 34.85 24.19
N HIS A 64 4.75 34.96 24.14
CA HIS A 64 3.97 35.84 25.02
C HIS A 64 2.89 35.08 25.83
N PRO A 65 3.26 34.13 26.73
CA PRO A 65 2.28 33.29 27.44
C PRO A 65 1.28 34.08 28.29
N ARG A 66 1.72 35.21 28.87
CA ARG A 66 0.86 36.10 29.67
C ARG A 66 -0.21 36.81 28.85
N ALA A 67 0.03 37.02 27.55
CA ALA A 67 -0.95 37.63 26.64
C ALA A 67 -2.04 36.63 26.21
N LEU A 68 -1.81 35.32 26.38
CA LEU A 68 -2.75 34.27 26.00
C LEU A 68 -3.81 33.98 27.08
N ALA A 69 -3.64 34.51 28.30
CA ALA A 69 -4.53 34.29 29.44
C ALA A 69 -4.96 32.82 29.61
N LEU A 70 -4.01 31.88 29.44
CA LEU A 70 -4.26 30.43 29.43
C LEU A 70 -4.77 29.89 30.77
N ASP A 71 -4.57 30.64 31.84
CA ASP A 71 -5.12 30.42 33.17
C ASP A 71 -6.63 30.68 33.26
N THR A 72 -7.21 31.30 32.22
CA THR A 72 -8.64 31.53 32.09
C THR A 72 -9.29 30.59 31.07
N PRO A 73 -10.53 30.12 31.29
CA PRO A 73 -11.26 29.33 30.29
C PRO A 73 -11.48 30.06 28.96
N ALA A 74 -11.56 31.39 28.98
CA ALA A 74 -11.73 32.20 27.78
C ALA A 74 -10.44 32.23 26.93
N GLY A 75 -9.28 32.50 27.55
CA GLY A 75 -7.98 32.48 26.89
C GLY A 75 -7.61 31.09 26.35
N ALA A 76 -7.88 30.04 27.12
CA ALA A 76 -7.69 28.66 26.67
C ALA A 76 -8.51 28.33 25.40
N ARG A 77 -9.79 28.73 25.35
CA ARG A 77 -10.64 28.53 24.16
C ARG A 77 -10.17 29.35 22.95
N GLN A 78 -9.72 30.59 23.18
CA GLN A 78 -9.19 31.44 22.12
C GLN A 78 -7.90 30.85 21.53
N PHE A 79 -7.01 30.34 22.38
CA PHE A 79 -5.78 29.67 21.95
C PHE A 79 -6.07 28.36 21.20
N GLN A 80 -7.04 27.57 21.66
CA GLN A 80 -7.50 26.37 20.94
C GLN A 80 -8.03 26.69 19.53
N ARG A 81 -8.82 27.76 19.38
CA ARG A 81 -9.30 28.21 18.05
C ARG A 81 -8.16 28.67 17.15
N PHE A 82 -7.19 29.38 17.71
CA PHE A 82 -5.98 29.80 16.99
C PHE A 82 -5.19 28.58 16.48
N LEU A 83 -4.95 27.58 17.34
CA LEU A 83 -4.27 26.35 16.93
C LEU A 83 -5.05 25.57 15.87
N ALA A 84 -6.37 25.47 16.00
CA ALA A 84 -7.22 24.81 15.00
C ALA A 84 -7.14 25.52 13.63
N ALA A 85 -7.14 26.85 13.60
CA ALA A 85 -6.94 27.63 12.39
C ALA A 85 -5.55 27.39 11.79
N LYS A 86 -4.48 27.35 12.60
CA LYS A 86 -3.12 27.08 12.10
C LYS A 86 -2.93 25.66 11.59
N SER A 87 -3.55 24.66 12.22
CA SER A 87 -3.59 23.31 11.67
C SER A 87 -4.30 23.27 10.31
N HIS A 88 -5.41 24.01 10.15
CA HIS A 88 -6.08 24.12 8.87
C HIS A 88 -5.20 24.79 7.80
N ASP A 89 -4.53 25.90 8.13
CA ASP A 89 -3.60 26.59 7.22
C ASP A 89 -2.47 25.65 6.74
N ILE A 90 -1.90 24.85 7.65
CA ILE A 90 -0.85 23.86 7.32
C ILE A 90 -1.40 22.81 6.36
N HIS A 91 -2.57 22.25 6.65
CA HIS A 91 -3.20 21.25 5.77
C HIS A 91 -3.48 21.82 4.39
N GLN A 92 -3.96 23.06 4.30
CA GLN A 92 -4.23 23.70 3.02
C GLN A 92 -2.95 23.91 2.20
N VAL A 93 -1.87 24.40 2.81
CA VAL A 93 -0.56 24.56 2.14
C VAL A 93 -0.08 23.23 1.58
N ILE A 94 -0.20 22.15 2.36
CA ILE A 94 0.24 20.81 1.95
C ILE A 94 -0.64 20.27 0.81
N ALA A 95 -1.96 20.38 0.94
CA ALA A 95 -2.92 19.92 -0.07
C ALA A 95 -2.73 20.64 -1.41
N ASP A 96 -2.55 21.96 -1.39
CA ASP A 96 -2.27 22.77 -2.58
C ASP A 96 -0.97 22.31 -3.26
N THR A 97 0.07 22.04 -2.47
CA THR A 97 1.38 21.60 -2.97
C THR A 97 1.32 20.21 -3.59
N ALA A 98 0.56 19.31 -2.96
CA ALA A 98 0.34 17.96 -3.44
C ALA A 98 -0.45 17.98 -4.75
N ALA A 99 -1.54 18.75 -4.82
CA ALA A 99 -2.35 18.92 -6.02
C ALA A 99 -1.52 19.48 -7.21
N ASP A 100 -0.71 20.52 -6.98
CA ASP A 100 0.20 21.04 -8.01
C ASP A 100 1.23 20.00 -8.44
N SER A 101 1.83 19.27 -7.49
CA SER A 101 2.75 18.18 -7.78
C SER A 101 2.10 17.07 -8.63
N HIS A 102 0.84 16.74 -8.37
CA HIS A 102 0.06 15.78 -9.16
C HIS A 102 -0.20 16.26 -10.58
N ALA A 103 -0.67 17.49 -10.73
CA ALA A 103 -0.91 18.11 -12.04
C ALA A 103 0.38 18.13 -12.88
N ARG A 104 1.51 18.49 -12.27
CA ARG A 104 2.82 18.50 -12.94
C ARG A 104 3.34 17.11 -13.27
N ALA A 105 3.13 16.14 -12.39
CA ALA A 105 3.48 14.74 -12.68
C ALA A 105 2.66 14.19 -13.86
N GLN A 106 1.38 14.54 -13.96
CA GLN A 106 0.55 14.22 -15.13
C GLN A 106 1.08 14.90 -16.39
N ALA A 107 1.47 16.18 -16.31
CA ALA A 107 2.09 16.89 -17.43
C ALA A 107 3.39 16.21 -17.90
N VAL A 108 4.29 15.81 -16.98
CA VAL A 108 5.51 15.07 -17.32
C VAL A 108 5.18 13.73 -17.99
N ARG A 109 4.19 12.98 -17.49
CA ARG A 109 3.76 11.72 -18.12
C ARG A 109 3.23 11.92 -19.53
N SER A 110 2.48 12.99 -19.79
CA SER A 110 2.01 13.33 -21.14
C SER A 110 3.15 13.70 -22.10
N VAL A 111 4.22 14.34 -21.59
CA VAL A 111 5.43 14.65 -22.37
C VAL A 111 6.26 13.41 -22.68
N GLY A 112 6.18 12.37 -21.83
CA GLY A 112 6.83 11.06 -22.04
C GLY A 112 6.52 10.42 -23.39
N GLY A 113 5.32 10.67 -23.96
CA GLY A 113 4.95 10.21 -25.29
C GLY A 113 5.78 10.82 -26.43
N GLY A 114 6.39 11.99 -26.22
CA GLY A 114 7.29 12.65 -27.18
C GLY A 114 8.65 11.96 -27.34
N TYR A 115 8.98 11.03 -26.44
CA TYR A 115 10.18 10.17 -26.51
C TYR A 115 9.86 8.76 -27.03
N ALA A 116 8.60 8.44 -27.32
CA ALA A 116 8.22 7.12 -27.80
C ALA A 116 8.76 6.91 -29.22
N THR A 117 9.70 5.97 -29.36
CA THR A 117 10.17 5.51 -30.66
C THR A 117 9.22 4.43 -31.18
N GLU A 118 8.57 4.66 -32.32
CA GLU A 118 8.06 3.58 -33.15
C GLU A 118 9.27 2.82 -33.72
N ASP A 119 9.76 1.84 -32.97
CA ASP A 119 10.28 0.56 -33.48
C ASP A 119 10.64 -0.37 -32.32
N ARG A 120 9.85 -1.46 -32.18
CA ARG A 120 10.19 -2.61 -31.34
C ARG A 120 11.15 -3.51 -32.12
N GLN A 121 12.44 -3.20 -32.07
CA GLN A 121 13.45 -4.22 -32.29
C GLN A 121 14.56 -4.05 -31.25
N ARG A 122 14.50 -4.91 -30.22
CA ARG A 122 15.39 -4.90 -29.04
C ARG A 122 16.84 -5.16 -29.46
N PRO A 123 17.80 -4.38 -28.94
CA PRO A 123 19.09 -4.90 -28.53
C PRO A 123 19.00 -5.32 -27.06
N SER A 124 19.42 -6.54 -26.76
CA SER A 124 19.58 -7.08 -25.41
C SER A 124 20.67 -6.32 -24.66
N ILE A 125 20.30 -5.63 -23.58
CA ILE A 125 21.26 -5.11 -22.59
C ILE A 125 21.34 -6.12 -21.45
N GLN A 126 22.55 -6.63 -21.26
CA GLN A 126 22.97 -7.55 -20.22
C GLN A 126 22.95 -6.84 -18.86
N ALA A 127 22.24 -7.42 -17.89
CA ALA A 127 22.28 -6.96 -16.51
C ALA A 127 23.69 -7.22 -15.95
N VAL A 128 24.34 -6.15 -15.49
CA VAL A 128 25.53 -6.25 -14.64
C VAL A 128 25.07 -6.66 -13.24
N ASP A 129 25.73 -7.70 -12.71
CA ASP A 129 25.49 -8.27 -11.38
C ASP A 129 25.43 -7.19 -10.30
N HIS A 130 24.23 -6.97 -9.76
CA HIS A 130 24.10 -6.49 -8.39
C HIS A 130 24.01 -7.72 -7.50
N SER A 131 25.09 -7.95 -6.76
CA SER A 131 25.21 -8.97 -5.74
C SER A 131 24.08 -8.85 -4.72
N PHE A 132 23.13 -9.78 -4.79
CA PHE A 132 22.25 -10.07 -3.67
C PHE A 132 23.14 -10.44 -2.48
N LYS A 133 23.18 -9.59 -1.46
CA LYS A 133 23.72 -10.01 -0.16
C LYS A 133 22.69 -10.92 0.52
N GLN A 134 22.65 -12.14 0.04
CA GLN A 134 21.98 -13.26 0.67
C GLN A 134 23.01 -13.93 1.59
N ALA A 135 22.70 -13.95 2.89
CA ALA A 135 22.94 -15.14 3.71
C ALA A 135 22.21 -15.00 5.05
N PRO A 136 20.94 -15.43 5.12
CA PRO A 136 20.37 -15.90 6.37
C PRO A 136 20.12 -17.41 6.31
N ALA A 137 19.61 -17.97 7.42
CA ALA A 137 19.20 -19.36 7.67
C ALA A 137 19.21 -20.28 6.43
N THR A 138 19.80 -21.48 6.54
CA THR A 138 19.74 -22.44 5.42
C THR A 138 18.30 -22.62 4.97
N ASP A 139 18.05 -22.78 3.66
CA ASP A 139 16.69 -22.98 3.13
C ASP A 139 15.91 -24.03 3.94
N ASP A 140 16.63 -25.01 4.51
CA ASP A 140 16.11 -26.02 5.42
C ASP A 140 15.57 -25.48 6.76
N GLU A 141 16.24 -24.53 7.41
CA GLU A 141 15.76 -23.90 8.66
C GLU A 141 14.50 -23.09 8.41
N ARG A 142 14.52 -22.26 7.37
CA ARG A 142 13.34 -21.49 6.98
C ARG A 142 12.15 -22.39 6.66
N ARG A 143 12.38 -23.45 5.89
CA ARG A 143 11.36 -24.45 5.56
C ARG A 143 10.80 -25.14 6.82
N ARG A 144 11.65 -25.44 7.82
CA ARG A 144 11.20 -26.01 9.11
C ARG A 144 10.31 -25.03 9.89
N ASN A 145 10.68 -23.76 9.96
CA ASN A 145 9.90 -22.74 10.66
C ASN A 145 8.53 -22.54 10.01
N GLN A 146 8.48 -22.46 8.67
CA GLN A 146 7.23 -22.41 7.90
C GLN A 146 6.33 -23.62 8.20
N ALA A 147 6.89 -24.84 8.15
CA ALA A 147 6.13 -26.05 8.45
C ALA A 147 5.62 -26.09 9.90
N ALA A 148 6.42 -25.61 10.86
CA ALA A 148 6.01 -25.52 12.26
C ALA A 148 4.86 -24.52 12.46
N ALA A 149 4.94 -23.33 11.86
CA ALA A 149 3.90 -22.31 11.93
C ALA A 149 2.58 -22.79 11.29
N PHE A 150 2.67 -23.50 10.15
CA PHE A 150 1.50 -24.12 9.53
C PHE A 150 0.88 -25.20 10.43
N ARG A 151 1.71 -26.07 11.03
CA ARG A 151 1.24 -27.12 11.94
C ARG A 151 0.58 -26.57 13.19
N GLU A 152 1.05 -25.45 13.74
CA GLU A 152 0.41 -24.79 14.88
C GLU A 152 -1.06 -24.42 14.58
N VAL A 153 -1.32 -23.90 13.39
CA VAL A 153 -2.66 -23.42 12.98
C VAL A 153 -3.58 -24.55 12.52
N PHE A 154 -3.04 -25.55 11.81
CA PHE A 154 -3.83 -26.59 11.14
C PHE A 154 -3.71 -27.98 11.74
N GLY A 155 -2.79 -28.20 12.69
CA GLY A 155 -2.55 -29.51 13.30
C GLY A 155 -1.96 -30.57 12.36
N ARG A 156 -1.52 -30.18 11.16
CA ARG A 156 -0.94 -31.06 10.13
C ARG A 156 0.24 -30.41 9.42
N ASP A 157 1.03 -31.20 8.72
CA ASP A 157 2.12 -30.69 7.88
C ASP A 157 1.59 -30.07 6.58
N PRO A 158 2.31 -29.07 6.02
CA PRO A 158 2.01 -28.56 4.69
C PRO A 158 2.39 -29.61 3.63
N ILE A 159 1.46 -29.89 2.72
CA ILE A 159 1.61 -30.89 1.66
C ILE A 159 1.45 -30.23 0.29
N SER A 160 0.41 -29.41 0.13
CA SER A 160 0.08 -28.77 -1.13
C SER A 160 0.91 -27.51 -1.38
N ARG A 161 0.90 -27.00 -2.61
CA ARG A 161 1.50 -25.69 -2.92
C ARG A 161 0.81 -24.57 -2.12
N SER A 162 -0.52 -24.56 -2.06
CA SER A 162 -1.29 -23.62 -1.25
C SER A 162 -0.86 -23.67 0.22
N ASP A 163 -0.67 -24.87 0.77
CA ASP A 163 -0.19 -25.03 2.15
C ASP A 163 1.17 -24.37 2.37
N TRP A 164 2.11 -24.56 1.44
CA TRP A 164 3.44 -23.96 1.55
C TRP A 164 3.42 -22.44 1.36
N THR A 165 2.53 -21.92 0.50
CA THR A 165 2.29 -20.48 0.37
C THR A 165 1.76 -19.90 1.69
N THR A 166 0.80 -20.56 2.31
CA THR A 166 0.22 -20.16 3.60
C THR A 166 1.21 -20.32 4.75
N ALA A 167 2.02 -21.38 4.74
CA ALA A 167 3.10 -21.61 5.70
C ALA A 167 4.13 -20.47 5.68
N ALA A 168 4.46 -19.94 4.50
CA ALA A 168 5.33 -18.78 4.37
C ALA A 168 4.73 -17.50 4.99
N ALA A 169 3.42 -17.30 4.87
CA ALA A 169 2.73 -16.16 5.48
C ALA A 169 2.56 -16.31 7.00
N LEU A 170 2.44 -17.54 7.50
CA LEU A 170 2.32 -17.84 8.93
C LEU A 170 3.66 -17.78 9.67
N ASP A 171 4.78 -17.91 8.97
CA ASP A 171 6.10 -17.83 9.59
C ASP A 171 6.41 -16.42 10.09
N ALA A 172 6.38 -16.27 11.42
CA ALA A 172 6.73 -15.05 12.11
C ALA A 172 8.25 -14.78 12.10
N HIS A 173 9.09 -15.81 11.86
CA HIS A 173 10.52 -15.62 11.87
C HIS A 173 10.97 -14.68 10.75
N THR A 174 12.00 -13.91 11.06
CA THR A 174 12.67 -13.03 10.12
C THR A 174 14.07 -13.52 9.83
N TYR A 175 14.45 -13.42 8.57
CA TYR A 175 15.73 -13.85 8.05
C TYR A 175 16.56 -12.64 7.60
N ASN A 176 15.95 -11.47 7.37
CA ASN A 176 16.69 -10.25 7.05
C ASN A 176 17.54 -9.79 8.26
N PRO A 177 18.88 -9.69 8.12
CA PRO A 177 19.74 -9.24 9.22
C PRO A 177 19.43 -7.82 9.71
N ASP A 178 18.85 -6.97 8.87
CA ASP A 178 18.45 -5.61 9.25
C ASP A 178 17.34 -5.58 10.31
N PHE A 179 16.57 -6.68 10.45
CA PHE A 179 15.58 -6.83 11.50
C PHE A 179 16.18 -7.20 12.86
N ARG A 180 17.50 -7.46 12.96
CA ARG A 180 18.21 -7.75 14.22
C ARG A 180 17.54 -8.84 15.08
N GLY A 181 16.97 -9.86 14.42
CA GLY A 181 16.26 -10.96 15.07
C GLY A 181 14.86 -10.63 15.59
N ALA A 182 14.33 -9.44 15.28
CA ALA A 182 12.94 -9.11 15.60
C ALA A 182 12.00 -9.86 14.65
N ASN A 183 11.17 -10.74 15.21
CA ASN A 183 10.15 -11.45 14.44
C ASN A 183 9.05 -10.51 13.92
N SER A 184 8.40 -10.93 12.85
CA SER A 184 7.16 -10.34 12.34
C SER A 184 5.98 -10.71 13.25
N GLU A 185 4.96 -9.87 13.26
CA GLU A 185 3.71 -10.18 13.95
C GLU A 185 2.71 -10.77 12.96
N VAL A 186 2.11 -11.91 13.30
CA VAL A 186 1.13 -12.63 12.48
C VAL A 186 -0.18 -12.75 13.23
N ARG A 187 -1.28 -12.39 12.56
CA ARG A 187 -2.65 -12.49 13.06
C ARG A 187 -3.52 -13.20 12.03
N VAL A 188 -4.50 -13.95 12.51
CA VAL A 188 -5.29 -14.85 11.65
C VAL A 188 -6.78 -14.80 11.97
N ALA A 189 -7.60 -15.14 10.99
CA ALA A 189 -9.02 -15.40 11.15
C ALA A 189 -9.43 -16.54 10.22
N ARG A 190 -10.27 -17.47 10.68
CA ARG A 190 -10.82 -18.54 9.85
C ARG A 190 -12.00 -18.02 9.05
N ILE A 191 -12.14 -18.56 7.84
CA ILE A 191 -13.29 -18.39 6.96
C ILE A 191 -13.75 -19.77 6.49
N GLU A 192 -14.96 -19.87 5.96
CA GLU A 192 -15.38 -21.07 5.26
C GLU A 192 -14.53 -21.24 3.98
N PRO A 193 -13.97 -22.43 3.73
CA PRO A 193 -13.22 -22.70 2.51
C PRO A 193 -14.07 -22.46 1.24
N VAL A 194 -13.43 -21.96 0.18
CA VAL A 194 -14.02 -21.82 -1.16
C VAL A 194 -13.15 -22.64 -2.13
N PRO A 195 -13.41 -23.95 -2.28
CA PRO A 195 -12.50 -24.85 -2.98
C PRO A 195 -12.20 -24.42 -4.42
N GLY A 196 -10.92 -24.51 -4.80
CA GLY A 196 -10.46 -24.22 -6.15
C GLY A 196 -10.13 -22.75 -6.41
N GLN A 197 -10.29 -21.88 -5.41
CA GLN A 197 -9.84 -20.48 -5.47
C GLN A 197 -8.39 -20.29 -4.99
N GLY A 198 -7.74 -21.33 -4.45
CA GLY A 198 -6.32 -21.27 -4.14
C GLY A 198 -5.98 -20.23 -3.08
N VAL A 199 -4.82 -19.58 -3.23
CA VAL A 199 -4.34 -18.56 -2.29
C VAL A 199 -4.26 -17.19 -2.97
N VAL A 200 -4.94 -16.20 -2.42
CA VAL A 200 -4.74 -14.79 -2.78
C VAL A 200 -3.66 -14.21 -1.88
N ARG A 201 -2.66 -13.55 -2.47
CA ARG A 201 -1.55 -12.91 -1.78
C ARG A 201 -1.58 -11.42 -2.07
N ALA A 202 -1.88 -10.62 -1.05
CA ALA A 202 -1.79 -9.17 -1.10
C ALA A 202 -0.55 -8.70 -0.33
N SER A 203 0.23 -7.82 -0.95
CA SER A 203 1.46 -7.26 -0.39
C SER A 203 1.41 -5.74 -0.47
N GLN A 204 1.81 -5.09 0.62
CA GLN A 204 2.00 -3.66 0.69
C GLN A 204 3.47 -3.36 0.93
N TRP A 205 4.12 -2.68 -0.01
CA TRP A 205 5.56 -2.46 0.00
C TRP A 205 5.94 -1.04 -0.38
N ILE A 206 7.06 -0.59 0.18
CA ILE A 206 7.64 0.70 -0.10
C ILE A 206 8.67 0.53 -1.23
N GLU A 207 8.38 1.07 -2.41
CA GLU A 207 9.28 0.98 -3.57
C GLU A 207 10.65 1.63 -3.32
N GLN A 208 10.69 2.66 -2.48
CA GLN A 208 11.92 3.36 -2.15
C GLN A 208 12.79 2.49 -1.22
N PRO A 209 14.13 2.61 -1.26
CA PRO A 209 14.99 1.95 -0.27
C PRO A 209 14.85 2.57 1.12
N TRP A 210 14.39 3.82 1.22
CA TRP A 210 14.11 4.50 2.48
C TRP A 210 13.09 5.64 2.30
N VAL A 211 12.42 5.98 3.39
CA VAL A 211 11.43 7.05 3.49
C VAL A 211 11.68 7.93 4.72
N GLN A 212 11.14 9.15 4.71
CA GLN A 212 11.20 10.06 5.84
C GLN A 212 10.00 9.84 6.76
N ARG A 213 10.29 9.75 8.06
CA ARG A 213 9.32 9.82 9.15
C ARG A 213 9.69 11.03 10.01
N LEU A 214 9.07 12.17 9.74
CA LEU A 214 9.41 13.45 10.39
C LEU A 214 10.91 13.75 10.24
N LEU A 215 11.65 13.81 11.35
CA LEU A 215 13.10 14.03 11.38
C LEU A 215 13.93 12.73 11.27
N ALA A 216 13.29 11.57 11.20
CA ALA A 216 13.92 10.25 11.11
C ALA A 216 13.76 9.66 9.69
N ARG A 217 14.53 8.58 9.41
CA ARG A 217 14.42 7.80 8.18
C ARG A 217 14.08 6.37 8.52
N ASP A 218 13.15 5.79 7.78
CA ASP A 218 12.82 4.37 7.87
C ASP A 218 13.22 3.64 6.61
N ALA A 219 13.66 2.39 6.74
CA ALA A 219 13.97 1.53 5.60
C ALA A 219 12.68 1.21 4.84
N GLY A 220 12.71 1.37 3.53
CA GLY A 220 11.68 0.87 2.63
C GLY A 220 11.95 -0.59 2.25
N ASN A 221 11.44 -1.02 1.10
CA ASN A 221 11.74 -2.35 0.53
C ASN A 221 12.71 -2.25 -0.66
N GLY A 222 12.76 -1.09 -1.33
CA GLY A 222 13.72 -0.87 -2.43
C GLY A 222 13.47 -1.77 -3.65
N ARG A 223 12.22 -2.20 -3.87
CA ARG A 223 11.85 -3.14 -4.93
C ARG A 223 10.67 -2.67 -5.77
N SER A 224 10.53 -3.30 -6.94
CA SER A 224 9.33 -3.18 -7.78
C SER A 224 8.32 -4.29 -7.46
N ALA A 225 7.14 -4.19 -8.07
CA ALA A 225 6.13 -5.25 -8.01
C ALA A 225 6.68 -6.56 -8.59
N THR A 226 6.39 -7.68 -7.93
CA THR A 226 6.82 -9.01 -8.37
C THR A 226 5.86 -10.09 -7.87
N LYS A 227 5.46 -10.99 -8.76
CA LYS A 227 4.60 -12.13 -8.42
C LYS A 227 5.26 -13.12 -7.46
N ASP A 228 6.60 -13.10 -7.39
CA ASP A 228 7.41 -14.04 -6.62
C ASP A 228 7.89 -13.39 -5.30
N PHE A 229 7.21 -12.35 -4.82
CA PHE A 229 7.59 -11.67 -3.58
C PHE A 229 7.60 -12.64 -2.39
N ASP A 230 8.59 -12.46 -1.54
CA ASP A 230 8.65 -13.09 -0.24
C ASP A 230 7.82 -12.29 0.77
N PRO A 231 7.03 -12.90 1.67
CA PRO A 231 6.31 -12.15 2.70
C PRO A 231 7.22 -11.18 3.47
N GLU A 232 8.46 -11.56 3.76
CA GLU A 232 9.45 -10.73 4.48
C GLU A 232 9.90 -9.50 3.70
N ASP A 233 9.83 -9.54 2.36
CA ASP A 233 10.18 -8.42 1.49
C ASP A 233 8.98 -7.47 1.26
N THR A 234 8.23 -7.22 2.32
CA THR A 234 7.04 -6.34 2.32
C THR A 234 6.98 -5.55 3.62
N LYS A 235 6.00 -4.65 3.79
CA LYS A 235 5.68 -4.05 5.09
C LYS A 235 4.53 -4.78 5.77
N VAL A 236 3.49 -5.03 4.99
CA VAL A 236 2.27 -5.70 5.45
C VAL A 236 1.83 -6.66 4.36
N THR A 237 1.40 -7.86 4.74
CA THR A 237 0.71 -8.76 3.82
C THR A 237 -0.63 -9.21 4.36
N THR A 238 -1.51 -9.55 3.43
CA THR A 238 -2.75 -10.25 3.71
C THR A 238 -2.88 -11.41 2.74
N TYR A 239 -2.99 -12.62 3.26
CA TYR A 239 -3.15 -13.84 2.49
C TYR A 239 -4.56 -14.38 2.75
N ILE A 240 -5.27 -14.77 1.70
CA ILE A 240 -6.55 -15.46 1.78
C ILE A 240 -6.34 -16.83 1.18
N ASP A 241 -6.24 -17.85 2.03
CA ASP A 241 -6.18 -19.23 1.59
C ASP A 241 -7.61 -19.78 1.58
N TYR A 242 -8.22 -19.74 0.40
CA TYR A 242 -9.57 -20.25 0.21
C TYR A 242 -9.63 -21.78 0.29
N ASP A 243 -8.53 -22.48 0.01
CA ASP A 243 -8.51 -23.95 0.08
C ASP A 243 -8.50 -24.43 1.54
N ASN A 244 -7.74 -23.74 2.42
CA ASN A 244 -7.65 -24.08 3.84
C ASN A 244 -8.58 -23.26 4.76
N GLY A 245 -9.30 -22.27 4.22
CA GLY A 245 -10.27 -21.47 4.98
C GLY A 245 -9.62 -20.56 6.02
N ILE A 246 -8.58 -19.81 5.64
CA ILE A 246 -7.92 -18.87 6.55
C ILE A 246 -7.55 -17.56 5.86
N VAL A 247 -7.59 -16.48 6.64
CA VAL A 247 -6.99 -15.20 6.31
C VAL A 247 -5.82 -14.96 7.27
N VAL A 248 -4.66 -14.62 6.72
CA VAL A 248 -3.43 -14.33 7.46
C VAL A 248 -3.03 -12.87 7.21
N MET A 249 -2.90 -12.09 8.27
CA MET A 249 -2.36 -10.74 8.23
C MET A 249 -1.00 -10.71 8.92
N ARG A 250 0.02 -10.22 8.23
CA ARG A 250 1.40 -10.15 8.74
C ARG A 250 1.94 -8.74 8.65
N GLN A 251 2.58 -8.28 9.71
CA GLN A 251 3.32 -7.01 9.73
C GLN A 251 4.80 -7.28 10.03
N ASN A 252 5.65 -6.79 9.13
CA ASN A 252 7.11 -6.92 9.28
C ASN A 252 7.67 -5.82 10.17
N PRO A 253 8.85 -6.04 10.78
CA PRO A 253 9.51 -5.01 11.56
C PRO A 253 9.76 -3.74 10.76
N SER A 254 9.54 -2.60 11.40
CA SER A 254 9.96 -1.29 10.92
C SER A 254 11.38 -1.01 11.41
N VAL A 255 12.22 -0.51 10.50
CA VAL A 255 13.64 -0.28 10.74
C VAL A 255 13.93 1.21 10.58
N GLU A 256 14.35 1.85 11.66
CA GLU A 256 14.87 3.21 11.63
C GLU A 256 16.34 3.19 11.21
N LEU A 257 16.73 4.09 10.32
CA LEU A 257 18.07 4.21 9.77
C LEU A 257 18.77 5.47 10.30
N ASN A 258 20.06 5.33 10.57
CA ASN A 258 20.97 6.46 10.74
C ASN A 258 21.20 7.19 9.39
N PRO A 259 21.75 8.41 9.39
CA PRO A 259 22.07 9.12 8.15
C PRO A 259 23.02 8.38 7.21
N ASP A 260 23.88 7.51 7.75
CA ASP A 260 24.80 6.64 7.01
C ASP A 260 24.15 5.35 6.47
N GLY A 261 22.85 5.15 6.71
CA GLY A 261 22.10 3.98 6.28
C GLY A 261 22.22 2.76 7.22
N SER A 262 23.00 2.85 8.31
CA SER A 262 23.05 1.78 9.31
C SER A 262 21.77 1.70 10.13
N VAL A 263 21.40 0.48 10.57
CA VAL A 263 20.24 0.26 11.42
C VAL A 263 20.41 0.97 12.76
N ARG A 264 19.50 1.88 13.08
CA ARG A 264 19.43 2.57 14.38
C ARG A 264 18.58 1.81 15.37
N GLN A 265 17.34 1.49 14.99
CA GLN A 265 16.37 0.81 15.84
C GLN A 265 15.41 -0.03 15.01
N VAL A 266 14.97 -1.15 15.56
CA VAL A 266 13.95 -2.02 14.98
C VAL A 266 12.79 -2.12 15.96
N LYS A 267 11.56 -2.03 15.46
CA LYS A 267 10.33 -2.33 16.22
C LYS A 267 9.32 -3.02 15.33
N VAL A 268 8.55 -3.93 15.91
CA VAL A 268 7.41 -4.57 15.24
C VAL A 268 6.10 -4.05 15.86
N GLY A 269 5.14 -3.76 14.99
CA GLY A 269 3.78 -3.35 15.39
C GLY A 269 2.85 -4.54 15.35
N VAL A 270 1.70 -4.43 16.02
CA VAL A 270 0.65 -5.45 15.94
C VAL A 270 -0.38 -5.02 14.89
N PRO A 271 -0.52 -5.75 13.78
CA PRO A 271 -1.54 -5.45 12.79
C PRO A 271 -2.92 -5.71 13.39
N GLN A 272 -3.88 -4.86 13.03
CA GLN A 272 -5.26 -4.94 13.48
C GLN A 272 -6.18 -4.96 12.27
N GLY A 273 -7.39 -5.46 12.47
CA GLY A 273 -8.35 -5.57 11.39
C GLY A 273 -9.46 -6.55 11.72
N SER A 274 -10.36 -6.71 10.76
CA SER A 274 -11.48 -7.64 10.86
C SER A 274 -11.80 -8.26 9.51
N VAL A 275 -12.39 -9.45 9.56
CA VAL A 275 -12.80 -10.26 8.42
C VAL A 275 -14.29 -10.53 8.50
N ALA A 276 -15.00 -10.34 7.39
CA ALA A 276 -16.37 -10.80 7.21
C ALA A 276 -16.45 -11.64 5.93
N GLN A 277 -17.29 -12.68 5.93
CA GLN A 277 -17.47 -13.53 4.75
C GLN A 277 -18.94 -13.59 4.33
N ALA A 278 -19.19 -13.29 3.06
CA ALA A 278 -20.51 -13.39 2.44
C ALA A 278 -20.80 -14.83 1.99
N ALA A 279 -22.09 -15.13 1.75
CA ALA A 279 -22.55 -16.47 1.40
C ALA A 279 -22.05 -16.97 0.03
N ASP A 280 -21.60 -16.09 -0.85
CA ASP A 280 -20.98 -16.43 -2.14
C ASP A 280 -19.48 -16.71 -2.03
N GLY A 281 -18.94 -16.71 -0.80
CA GLY A 281 -17.53 -16.90 -0.53
C GLY A 281 -16.71 -15.61 -0.54
N SER A 282 -17.31 -14.45 -0.86
CA SER A 282 -16.60 -13.17 -0.85
C SER A 282 -16.10 -12.82 0.55
N VAL A 283 -14.88 -12.32 0.63
CA VAL A 283 -14.23 -11.96 1.90
C VAL A 283 -13.98 -10.45 1.92
N ARG A 284 -14.53 -9.76 2.92
CA ARG A 284 -14.22 -8.36 3.22
C ARG A 284 -13.18 -8.30 4.33
N ILE A 285 -12.10 -7.57 4.09
CA ILE A 285 -10.98 -7.42 5.03
C ILE A 285 -10.76 -5.94 5.27
N LYS A 286 -10.99 -5.53 6.52
CA LYS A 286 -10.48 -4.27 7.05
C LYS A 286 -9.13 -4.53 7.66
N TYR A 287 -8.13 -3.73 7.29
CA TYR A 287 -6.77 -3.87 7.80
C TYR A 287 -6.21 -2.52 8.24
N ASP A 288 -5.35 -2.57 9.25
CA ASP A 288 -4.61 -1.43 9.77
C ASP A 288 -3.26 -1.90 10.34
N ALA A 289 -2.19 -1.29 9.86
CA ALA A 289 -0.84 -1.51 10.35
C ALA A 289 -0.14 -0.16 10.55
N GLY A 290 -0.04 0.25 11.81
CA GLY A 290 0.70 1.45 12.22
C GLY A 290 2.20 1.20 12.28
N ASN A 291 2.99 2.22 11.92
CA ASN A 291 4.44 2.17 12.12
C ASN A 291 4.78 2.29 13.62
N PRO A 292 5.34 1.25 14.27
CA PRO A 292 5.62 1.25 15.72
C PRO A 292 6.74 2.23 16.14
N LEU A 293 7.47 2.79 15.18
CA LEU A 293 8.47 3.84 15.41
C LEU A 293 7.86 5.25 15.33
N ALA A 294 6.66 5.40 14.75
CA ALA A 294 5.96 6.68 14.75
C ALA A 294 5.39 7.00 16.15
N PRO A 295 5.22 8.29 16.49
CA PRO A 295 4.49 8.68 17.69
C PRO A 295 3.10 8.03 17.72
N GLY A 296 2.76 7.33 18.80
CA GLY A 296 1.52 6.56 18.89
C GLY A 296 0.25 7.40 18.67
N THR A 297 0.28 8.69 19.01
CA THR A 297 -0.83 9.63 18.75
C THR A 297 -1.14 9.83 17.27
N LEU A 298 -0.17 9.58 16.37
CA LEU A 298 -0.35 9.69 14.93
C LEU A 298 -0.83 8.39 14.29
N THR A 299 -0.79 7.28 15.01
CA THR A 299 -1.15 5.94 14.52
C THR A 299 -2.30 5.32 15.30
N ASP A 300 -2.89 6.05 16.26
CA ASP A 300 -3.95 5.54 17.13
C ASP A 300 -5.30 5.55 16.39
N PRO A 301 -5.96 4.39 16.19
CA PRO A 301 -7.27 4.30 15.56
C PRO A 301 -8.37 5.01 16.37
N ARG A 302 -8.17 5.25 17.67
CA ARG A 302 -9.11 6.00 18.55
C ARG A 302 -8.68 7.46 18.76
N GLY A 303 -7.59 7.88 18.12
CA GLY A 303 -7.05 9.23 18.20
C GLY A 303 -7.83 10.23 17.35
N LEU A 304 -7.42 11.50 17.43
CA LEU A 304 -8.07 12.62 16.73
C LEU A 304 -8.04 12.50 15.19
N LEU A 305 -7.13 11.69 14.65
CA LEU A 305 -7.01 11.48 13.21
C LEU A 305 -7.96 10.40 12.68
N GLY A 306 -8.53 9.55 13.54
CA GLY A 306 -9.43 8.47 13.14
C GLY A 306 -8.86 7.66 11.98
N ASP A 307 -9.63 7.55 10.89
CA ASP A 307 -9.26 6.84 9.66
C ASP A 307 -8.13 7.50 8.85
N HIS A 308 -7.81 8.76 9.12
CA HIS A 308 -6.74 9.53 8.46
C HIS A 308 -5.41 9.50 9.24
N ARG A 309 -5.24 8.50 10.12
CA ARG A 309 -4.00 8.30 10.87
C ARG A 309 -2.85 7.86 9.96
N LEU A 310 -1.60 8.03 10.40
CA LEU A 310 -0.39 7.61 9.69
C LEU A 310 -0.17 6.09 9.81
N SER A 311 -1.12 5.32 9.29
CA SER A 311 -1.04 3.87 9.21
C SER A 311 -1.38 3.37 7.82
N VAL A 312 -0.88 2.18 7.50
CA VAL A 312 -1.22 1.47 6.27
C VAL A 312 -2.56 0.78 6.49
N ASN A 313 -3.64 1.32 5.94
CA ASN A 313 -4.98 0.85 6.24
C ASN A 313 -5.91 0.85 5.02
N GLY A 314 -7.00 0.08 5.11
CA GLY A 314 -7.97 -0.06 4.05
C GLY A 314 -9.08 -1.06 4.37
N ASP A 315 -10.01 -1.16 3.45
CA ASP A 315 -11.19 -2.03 3.48
C ASP A 315 -11.39 -2.60 2.08
N LEU A 316 -11.01 -3.86 1.88
CA LEU A 316 -11.01 -4.53 0.58
C LEU A 316 -11.96 -5.71 0.57
N VAL A 317 -12.67 -5.90 -0.54
CA VAL A 317 -13.53 -7.03 -0.82
C VAL A 317 -12.88 -7.88 -1.89
N PHE A 318 -12.70 -9.17 -1.58
CA PHE A 318 -12.19 -10.19 -2.46
C PHE A 318 -13.35 -11.09 -2.88
N THR A 319 -13.77 -10.98 -4.14
CA THR A 319 -14.93 -11.69 -4.68
C THR A 319 -14.42 -12.87 -5.53
N PRO A 320 -14.58 -14.13 -5.09
CA PRO A 320 -14.20 -15.28 -5.91
C PRO A 320 -15.12 -15.42 -7.12
N GLY A 321 -14.57 -15.90 -8.24
CA GLY A 321 -15.33 -16.10 -9.47
C GLY A 321 -14.71 -17.13 -10.40
N PRO A 322 -15.39 -17.49 -11.52
CA PRO A 322 -14.89 -18.48 -12.47
C PRO A 322 -13.55 -18.11 -13.12
N GLY A 323 -13.27 -16.81 -13.25
CA GLY A 323 -12.00 -16.30 -13.77
C GLY A 323 -10.91 -16.15 -12.72
N GLY A 324 -11.18 -16.49 -11.45
CA GLY A 324 -10.38 -16.13 -10.29
C GLY A 324 -10.96 -14.94 -9.53
N VAL A 325 -10.26 -14.49 -8.50
CA VAL A 325 -10.71 -13.45 -7.58
C VAL A 325 -10.65 -12.07 -8.24
N HIS A 326 -11.69 -11.27 -7.97
CA HIS A 326 -11.77 -9.84 -8.25
C HIS A 326 -11.65 -9.05 -6.94
N VAL A 327 -11.07 -7.84 -7.00
CA VAL A 327 -10.83 -7.01 -5.81
C VAL A 327 -11.40 -5.61 -6.02
N ASP A 328 -12.15 -5.15 -5.03
CA ASP A 328 -12.70 -3.80 -4.92
C ASP A 328 -12.52 -3.26 -3.49
N GLY A 329 -12.69 -1.96 -3.30
CA GLY A 329 -12.76 -1.35 -1.97
C GLY A 329 -11.97 -0.06 -1.87
N THR A 330 -11.54 0.29 -0.66
CA THR A 330 -10.80 1.53 -0.38
C THR A 330 -9.49 1.23 0.32
N ARG A 331 -8.44 1.98 0.02
CA ARG A 331 -7.16 1.84 0.70
C ARG A 331 -6.43 3.17 0.82
N SER A 332 -5.47 3.24 1.73
CA SER A 332 -4.58 4.39 1.84
C SER A 332 -3.77 4.61 0.55
N ASP A 333 -3.48 5.86 0.22
CA ASP A 333 -2.72 6.27 -0.99
C ASP A 333 -1.23 5.86 -0.95
N TYR A 334 -0.82 5.24 0.15
CA TYR A 334 0.52 4.74 0.40
C TYR A 334 0.46 3.50 1.30
N PRO A 335 1.35 2.49 1.13
CA PRO A 335 2.42 2.39 0.13
C PRO A 335 1.88 1.77 -1.18
N SER A 336 2.70 1.10 -2.00
CA SER A 336 2.21 0.38 -3.18
C SER A 336 1.52 -0.94 -2.77
N LEU A 337 0.54 -1.40 -3.53
CA LEU A 337 -0.19 -2.66 -3.33
C LEU A 337 -0.10 -3.56 -4.55
N GLU A 338 0.14 -4.85 -4.33
CA GLU A 338 0.16 -5.89 -5.37
C GLU A 338 -0.62 -7.08 -4.86
N ILE A 339 -1.44 -7.66 -5.73
CA ILE A 339 -2.28 -8.79 -5.42
C ILE A 339 -2.11 -9.82 -6.53
N TYR A 340 -1.76 -11.03 -6.12
CA TYR A 340 -1.68 -12.19 -6.99
C TYR A 340 -2.57 -13.31 -6.44
N GLN A 341 -3.02 -14.20 -7.32
CA GLN A 341 -3.75 -15.40 -6.93
C GLN A 341 -3.00 -16.63 -7.44
N ASP A 342 -2.61 -17.50 -6.52
CA ASP A 342 -1.98 -18.78 -6.80
C ASP A 342 -3.06 -19.84 -7.00
N LEU A 343 -3.23 -20.29 -8.23
CA LEU A 343 -4.14 -21.38 -8.61
C LEU A 343 -3.33 -22.64 -8.97
N PRO A 344 -3.96 -23.82 -9.05
CA PRO A 344 -3.27 -25.05 -9.49
C PRO A 344 -2.54 -24.91 -10.84
N GLY A 345 -3.07 -24.09 -11.75
CA GLY A 345 -2.47 -23.81 -13.06
C GLY A 345 -1.36 -22.75 -13.08
N GLY A 346 -1.05 -22.12 -11.93
CA GLY A 346 -0.04 -21.07 -11.80
C GLY A 346 -0.58 -19.81 -11.13
N ALA A 347 0.34 -18.89 -10.82
CA ALA A 347 0.01 -17.59 -10.26
C ALA A 347 -0.47 -16.62 -11.34
N ARG A 348 -1.52 -15.86 -11.04
CA ARG A 348 -2.01 -14.76 -11.88
C ARG A 348 -1.94 -13.42 -11.14
N THR A 349 -1.74 -12.34 -11.90
CA THR A 349 -1.91 -10.99 -11.39
C THR A 349 -3.39 -10.67 -11.24
N VAL A 350 -3.76 -10.16 -10.08
CA VAL A 350 -5.10 -9.65 -9.77
C VAL A 350 -5.08 -8.12 -9.82
N LEU A 351 -4.13 -7.50 -9.10
CA LEU A 351 -3.99 -6.05 -9.03
C LEU A 351 -2.53 -5.65 -8.86
N ILE A 352 -2.11 -4.56 -9.50
CA ILE A 352 -0.93 -3.80 -9.12
C ILE A 352 -1.36 -2.34 -9.05
N ASP A 353 -1.26 -1.76 -7.88
CA ASP A 353 -1.70 -0.41 -7.56
C ASP A 353 -0.55 0.36 -6.88
N PRO A 354 0.23 1.14 -7.65
CA PRO A 354 1.37 1.87 -7.13
C PRO A 354 0.96 2.92 -6.10
N ALA A 355 1.84 3.22 -5.15
CA ALA A 355 1.67 4.36 -4.26
C ALA A 355 1.42 5.64 -5.08
N GLN A 356 0.55 6.51 -4.58
CA GLN A 356 0.22 7.77 -5.23
C GLN A 356 1.47 8.66 -5.44
N SER A 357 2.51 8.48 -4.63
CA SER A 357 3.81 9.14 -4.78
C SER A 357 4.97 8.19 -4.46
N GLY A 358 5.96 8.16 -5.36
CA GLY A 358 7.23 7.45 -5.16
C GLY A 358 8.32 8.27 -4.44
N ARG A 359 7.97 9.40 -3.82
CA ARG A 359 8.93 10.27 -3.11
C ARG A 359 9.18 9.76 -1.69
N SER A 360 10.38 9.96 -1.15
CA SER A 360 10.72 9.50 0.20
C SER A 360 9.89 10.14 1.32
N HIS A 361 9.26 11.31 1.14
CA HIS A 361 8.35 11.89 2.13
C HIS A 361 6.87 11.49 1.95
N ALA A 362 6.57 10.64 0.95
CA ALA A 362 5.21 10.22 0.63
C ALA A 362 4.42 9.63 1.81
N PRO A 363 4.99 8.83 2.75
CA PRO A 363 4.20 8.31 3.86
C PRO A 363 3.48 9.40 4.66
N MET A 364 4.16 10.51 4.95
CA MET A 364 3.56 11.61 5.72
C MET A 364 2.48 12.37 4.97
N LEU A 365 2.53 12.38 3.65
CA LEU A 365 1.63 13.16 2.81
C LEU A 365 0.45 12.34 2.28
N ASN A 366 0.57 11.01 2.26
CA ASN A 366 -0.36 10.14 1.56
C ASN A 366 -1.02 9.09 2.47
N LEU A 367 -0.41 8.68 3.60
CA LEU A 367 -1.06 7.74 4.53
C LEU A 367 -2.41 8.25 5.06
N PRO A 368 -2.64 9.56 5.29
CA PRO A 368 -3.94 10.07 5.71
C PRO A 368 -5.04 10.01 4.64
N PHE A 369 -4.70 9.75 3.37
CA PHE A 369 -5.63 9.82 2.25
C PHE A 369 -5.89 8.45 1.66
N HIS A 370 -7.02 8.32 0.96
CA HIS A 370 -7.50 7.05 0.43
C HIS A 370 -8.05 7.22 -0.99
N HIS A 371 -8.00 6.14 -1.76
CA HIS A 371 -8.66 6.04 -3.06
C HIS A 371 -9.39 4.71 -3.20
N ASP A 372 -10.28 4.68 -4.19
CA ASP A 372 -11.06 3.50 -4.56
C ASP A 372 -10.27 2.56 -5.48
N ILE A 373 -10.38 1.26 -5.21
CA ILE A 373 -10.04 0.18 -6.14
C ILE A 373 -11.35 -0.34 -6.74
N GLY A 374 -11.37 -0.47 -8.07
CA GLY A 374 -12.52 -1.00 -8.80
C GLY A 374 -13.77 -0.16 -8.55
N VAL A 375 -14.85 -0.78 -8.06
CA VAL A 375 -16.10 -0.06 -7.75
C VAL A 375 -16.08 0.65 -6.38
N GLY A 376 -14.96 0.58 -5.66
CA GLY A 376 -14.76 1.27 -4.40
C GLY A 376 -15.66 0.75 -3.28
N GLY A 377 -16.04 1.64 -2.36
CA GLY A 377 -16.92 1.30 -1.24
C GLY A 377 -18.31 0.75 -1.60
N LYS A 378 -18.73 0.82 -2.87
CA LYS A 378 -19.97 0.16 -3.33
C LYS A 378 -19.92 -1.36 -3.18
N ALA A 379 -18.72 -1.95 -3.19
CA ALA A 379 -18.52 -3.38 -2.97
C ALA A 379 -18.89 -3.83 -1.54
N PHE A 380 -19.09 -2.90 -0.60
CA PHE A 380 -19.42 -3.21 0.79
C PHE A 380 -20.90 -3.56 1.01
N ALA A 381 -21.78 -3.18 0.08
CA ALA A 381 -23.23 -3.35 0.21
C ALA A 381 -23.68 -4.80 0.52
N PRO A 382 -23.13 -5.86 -0.10
CA PRO A 382 -23.45 -7.24 0.26
C PRO A 382 -23.11 -7.59 1.71
N PHE A 383 -22.13 -6.93 2.31
CA PHE A 383 -21.73 -7.15 3.71
C PHE A 383 -22.57 -6.30 4.66
N ASP A 384 -22.88 -5.05 4.29
CA ASP A 384 -23.65 -4.13 5.13
C ASP A 384 -25.13 -4.54 5.24
N HIS A 385 -25.62 -5.32 4.27
CA HIS A 385 -27.01 -5.79 4.21
C HIS A 385 -27.14 -7.32 4.10
N GLY A 386 -26.05 -8.08 4.24
CA GLY A 386 -26.03 -9.54 4.05
C GLY A 386 -26.36 -10.37 5.29
N GLY A 387 -26.47 -9.74 6.46
CA GLY A 387 -26.70 -10.42 7.73
C GLY A 387 -28.16 -10.82 7.96
N SER A 388 -28.45 -11.11 9.22
CA SER A 388 -29.77 -11.55 9.69
C SER A 388 -30.86 -10.50 9.50
N TRP A 389 -32.10 -10.93 9.39
CA TRP A 389 -33.25 -10.02 9.37
C TRP A 389 -33.51 -9.45 10.77
N ASN A 390 -33.62 -8.12 10.87
CA ASN A 390 -34.03 -7.44 12.09
C ASN A 390 -35.52 -7.10 12.02
N PRO A 391 -36.41 -7.88 12.66
CA PRO A 391 -37.86 -7.68 12.57
C PRO A 391 -38.34 -6.38 13.24
N ARG A 392 -37.52 -5.77 14.11
CA ARG A 392 -37.87 -4.52 14.80
C ARG A 392 -37.75 -3.31 13.89
N PHE A 393 -36.84 -3.35 12.93
CA PHE A 393 -36.54 -2.21 12.05
C PHE A 393 -36.79 -2.51 10.58
N ASP A 394 -37.28 -3.72 10.24
CA ASP A 394 -37.59 -4.14 8.87
C ASP A 394 -36.38 -3.98 7.91
N VAL A 395 -35.17 -4.26 8.42
CA VAL A 395 -33.92 -4.17 7.67
C VAL A 395 -33.02 -5.38 7.92
N ARG A 396 -32.16 -5.72 6.94
CA ARG A 396 -31.08 -6.68 7.16
C ARG A 396 -29.93 -6.02 7.94
N THR A 397 -29.38 -6.75 8.89
CA THR A 397 -28.18 -6.33 9.62
C THR A 397 -26.93 -6.53 8.77
N PRO A 398 -25.81 -5.86 9.10
CA PRO A 398 -24.51 -6.22 8.55
C PRO A 398 -24.14 -7.68 8.89
N ILE A 399 -23.31 -8.29 8.05
CA ILE A 399 -22.61 -9.53 8.38
C ILE A 399 -21.65 -9.23 9.55
N PRO A 400 -21.67 -10.00 10.65
CA PRO A 400 -20.74 -9.79 11.75
C PRO A 400 -19.29 -9.90 11.27
N ALA A 401 -18.50 -8.87 11.55
CA ALA A 401 -17.06 -8.90 11.33
C ALA A 401 -16.38 -9.58 12.53
N THR A 402 -15.38 -10.40 12.25
CA THR A 402 -14.55 -11.07 13.24
C THR A 402 -13.16 -10.43 13.23
N ASP A 403 -12.72 -9.94 14.38
CA ASP A 403 -11.37 -9.39 14.53
C ASP A 403 -10.32 -10.47 14.34
N PHE A 404 -9.16 -10.11 13.77
CA PHE A 404 -8.02 -11.01 13.70
C PHE A 404 -7.52 -11.39 15.10
N GLY A 405 -7.18 -12.67 15.30
CA GLY A 405 -6.67 -13.22 16.55
C GLY A 405 -5.26 -13.84 16.43
N PRO A 406 -4.75 -14.42 17.52
CA PRO A 406 -3.46 -15.12 17.52
C PRO A 406 -3.52 -16.44 16.73
N THR A 407 -2.37 -16.91 16.24
CA THR A 407 -2.24 -18.19 15.50
C THR A 407 -2.62 -19.42 16.33
N THR A 408 -2.42 -19.35 17.64
CA THR A 408 -2.74 -20.44 18.59
C THR A 408 -4.23 -20.62 18.85
N ALA A 409 -5.05 -19.60 18.58
CA ALA A 409 -6.50 -19.65 18.73
C ALA A 409 -7.18 -18.78 17.66
N PRO A 410 -7.18 -19.21 16.38
CA PRO A 410 -7.74 -18.43 15.28
C PRO A 410 -9.26 -18.26 15.46
N PRO A 411 -9.79 -17.03 15.55
CA PRO A 411 -11.23 -16.79 15.61
C PRO A 411 -11.87 -17.07 14.25
N SER A 412 -13.16 -17.42 14.23
CA SER A 412 -13.89 -17.73 12.98
C SER A 412 -14.81 -16.59 12.56
N ALA A 413 -14.72 -16.20 11.28
CA ALA A 413 -15.71 -15.33 10.65
C ALA A 413 -17.05 -16.05 10.55
N SER A 414 -18.13 -15.38 10.96
CA SER A 414 -19.48 -15.90 10.74
C SER A 414 -19.85 -15.75 9.28
N SER A 415 -20.27 -16.84 8.64
CA SER A 415 -20.90 -16.77 7.31
C SER A 415 -22.36 -16.31 7.45
N ALA A 416 -22.85 -15.53 6.49
CA ALA A 416 -24.27 -15.19 6.44
C ALA A 416 -25.11 -16.48 6.33
N PRO A 417 -26.21 -16.63 7.09
CA PRO A 417 -27.08 -17.80 6.95
C PRO A 417 -27.61 -17.87 5.51
N GLY A 418 -27.30 -18.95 4.81
CA GLY A 418 -27.70 -19.19 3.43
C GLY A 418 -29.22 -19.12 3.24
N ARG A 419 -29.63 -18.73 2.01
CA ARG A 419 -30.97 -18.68 1.39
C ARG A 419 -32.18 -19.05 2.28
N PRO A 420 -33.28 -18.26 2.27
CA PRO A 420 -34.53 -18.68 2.90
C PRO A 420 -35.00 -20.00 2.27
N GLY A 421 -34.84 -21.08 3.02
CA GLY A 421 -35.30 -22.40 2.63
C GLY A 421 -36.82 -22.42 2.59
N GLY A 422 -37.35 -22.98 1.50
CA GLY A 422 -38.61 -23.71 1.39
C GLY A 422 -39.83 -23.14 2.12
N VAL A 423 -40.79 -22.69 1.33
CA VAL A 423 -42.20 -22.60 1.75
C VAL A 423 -42.59 -23.96 2.38
N PRO A 424 -43.10 -23.99 3.63
CA PRO A 424 -43.65 -25.22 4.18
C PRO A 424 -44.91 -25.57 3.41
N ALA A 425 -45.02 -26.84 3.01
CA ALA A 425 -46.23 -27.43 2.45
C ALA A 425 -47.34 -27.53 3.49
#